data_AF-A0AAV8ZG96-F1
#
_entry.id   AF-A0AAV8ZG96-F1
#
_cell.length_a   1.000
_cell.length_b   1.000
_cell.length_c   1.000
_cell.angle_alpha   90.00
_cell.angle_beta   90.00
_cell.angle_gamma   90.00
#
_symmetry.space_group_name_H-M   'P 1'
#
loop_
_entity.id
_entity.type
_entity.pdbx_description
1 polymer ?
#
loop_
_entity_poly.entity_id
_entity_poly.type
_entity_poly.pdbx_seq_one_letter_code
_entity_poly.pdbx_strand_id
1 'polypeptide(L)'
;MDNERKFVNKNYSNVGIDTISKNFMRHLKRWHSLEKEVMEILTFLKNSKQRKEALAVLRNETNFDLYLRGEVCPNRRKPFNNPDTDIVYYPCVYCKGIFRKNYLRRHIKNCSAEKDNKSTQNCVAKSQTFTACHMDPANVVSKLSIKETVRLFFLNFFFIQNIVITDYLFFKYRFLI
;
A
#
# COMPACT_ATOMS: atom_id res chain seq x y z
N MET A 1 6.73 14.65 -25.82
CA MET A 1 5.38 14.65 -25.23
C MET A 1 5.52 14.12 -23.82
N ASP A 2 5.85 15.03 -22.92
CA ASP A 2 6.37 14.73 -21.60
C ASP A 2 5.25 14.39 -20.62
N ASN A 3 5.20 13.12 -20.24
CA ASN A 3 4.28 12.61 -19.25
C ASN A 3 4.82 13.00 -17.86
N GLU A 4 4.50 14.21 -17.40
CA GLU A 4 4.92 14.73 -16.09
C GLU A 4 4.35 13.87 -14.95
N ARG A 5 5.11 12.86 -14.53
CA ARG A 5 4.79 12.04 -13.35
C ARG A 5 4.72 12.95 -12.13
N LYS A 6 3.53 13.02 -11.49
CA LYS A 6 3.29 13.88 -10.32
C LYS A 6 4.16 13.41 -9.14
N PHE A 7 5.21 14.16 -8.82
CA PHE A 7 6.06 13.92 -7.65
C PHE A 7 5.24 14.00 -6.35
N VAL A 8 5.18 12.92 -5.58
CA VAL A 8 4.39 12.75 -4.34
C VAL A 8 5.06 13.39 -3.14
N ASN A 9 4.78 14.67 -2.91
CA ASN A 9 4.79 15.22 -1.55
C ASN A 9 3.35 15.50 -1.12
N LYS A 10 2.43 14.59 -1.47
CA LYS A 10 1.01 14.88 -1.58
C LYS A 10 0.23 13.68 -1.05
N ASN A 11 -0.55 13.92 -0.01
CA ASN A 11 -1.35 12.91 0.67
C ASN A 11 -2.53 12.55 -0.23
N TYR A 12 -2.43 11.49 -1.01
CA TYR A 12 -3.56 10.95 -1.75
C TYR A 12 -4.28 9.95 -0.83
N SER A 13 -5.56 10.18 -0.58
CA SER A 13 -6.51 9.18 -0.07
C SER A 13 -7.35 8.70 -1.25
N ASN A 14 -7.61 7.40 -1.35
CA ASN A 14 -8.44 6.81 -2.41
C ASN A 14 -9.94 7.04 -2.16
N VAL A 15 -10.28 7.93 -1.22
CA VAL A 15 -11.67 8.32 -0.98
C VAL A 15 -11.97 9.55 -1.84
N GLY A 16 -12.39 9.30 -3.09
CA GLY A 16 -12.97 10.30 -4.00
C GLY A 16 -12.15 11.58 -4.23
N ILE A 17 -11.30 11.58 -5.28
CA ILE A 17 -10.63 12.78 -5.86
C ILE A 17 -10.29 13.85 -4.81
N ASP A 18 -9.45 13.48 -3.86
CA ASP A 18 -9.08 14.37 -2.78
C ASP A 18 -8.00 15.37 -3.18
N THR A 19 -8.27 16.63 -2.86
CA THR A 19 -7.28 17.71 -3.01
C THR A 19 -6.04 17.46 -2.16
N ILE A 20 -4.91 17.98 -2.63
CA ILE A 20 -3.61 17.88 -1.97
C ILE A 20 -3.67 18.61 -0.62
N SER A 21 -3.92 17.87 0.47
CA SER A 21 -3.94 18.44 1.81
C SER A 21 -2.57 18.40 2.47
N LYS A 22 -2.14 19.53 3.05
CA LYS A 22 -0.95 19.60 3.92
C LYS A 22 -1.12 18.80 5.23
N ASN A 23 -2.35 18.49 5.63
CA ASN A 23 -2.65 17.73 6.85
C ASN A 23 -3.67 16.63 6.56
N PHE A 24 -3.16 15.42 6.33
CA PHE A 24 -3.95 14.25 5.97
C PHE A 24 -5.04 13.90 6.99
N MET A 25 -4.72 13.89 8.28
CA MET A 25 -5.70 13.56 9.32
C MET A 25 -6.83 14.59 9.38
N ARG A 26 -6.50 15.88 9.22
CA ARG A 26 -7.52 16.94 9.19
C ARG A 26 -8.41 16.83 7.95
N HIS A 27 -7.84 16.43 6.82
CA HIS A 27 -8.57 16.17 5.59
C HIS A 27 -9.57 15.02 5.78
N LEU A 28 -9.08 13.86 6.21
CA LEU A 28 -9.92 12.68 6.48
C LEU A 28 -11.04 13.02 7.47
N LYS A 29 -10.73 13.74 8.55
CA LYS A 29 -11.74 14.13 9.54
C LYS A 29 -12.83 15.07 8.96
N ARG A 30 -12.52 15.90 7.97
CA ARG A 30 -13.47 16.88 7.43
C ARG A 30 -14.36 16.31 6.34
N TRP A 31 -13.78 15.47 5.47
CA TRP A 31 -14.44 15.02 4.25
C TRP A 31 -14.81 13.54 4.29
N HIS A 32 -14.08 12.75 5.08
CA HIS A 32 -14.17 11.28 5.11
C HIS A 32 -14.46 10.74 6.51
N SER A 33 -15.08 11.55 7.38
CA SER A 33 -15.34 11.13 8.76
C SER A 33 -16.32 9.98 8.90
N LEU A 34 -17.10 9.72 7.85
CA LEU A 34 -18.10 8.65 7.80
C LEU A 34 -17.55 7.35 7.19
N GLU A 35 -16.36 7.39 6.60
CA GLU A 35 -15.71 6.18 6.09
C GLU A 35 -15.27 5.29 7.24
N LYS A 36 -15.47 3.98 7.09
CA LYS A 36 -15.26 3.00 8.15
C LYS A 36 -13.83 3.05 8.70
N GLU A 37 -12.83 3.04 7.83
CA GLU A 37 -11.42 3.07 8.24
C GLU A 37 -11.08 4.37 8.97
N VAL A 38 -11.68 5.49 8.56
CA VAL A 38 -11.46 6.79 9.19
C VAL A 38 -12.14 6.84 10.56
N MET A 39 -13.38 6.35 10.68
CA MET A 39 -14.08 6.24 11.96
C MET A 39 -13.26 5.43 12.96
N GLU A 40 -12.77 4.26 12.56
CA GLU A 40 -11.89 3.41 13.37
C GLU A 40 -10.63 4.17 13.81
N ILE A 41 -9.95 4.88 12.90
CA ILE A 41 -8.80 5.74 13.24
C ILE A 41 -9.17 6.84 14.24
N LEU A 42 -10.37 7.42 14.13
CA LEU A 42 -10.84 8.50 14.99
C LEU A 42 -11.13 8.02 16.42
N THR A 43 -11.44 6.73 16.63
CA THR A 43 -11.64 6.14 17.98
C THR A 43 -10.37 6.15 18.82
N PHE A 44 -9.19 6.05 18.19
CA PHE A 44 -7.93 6.13 18.92
C PHE A 44 -7.67 7.54 19.46
N LEU A 45 -7.10 7.60 20.66
CA LEU A 45 -6.69 8.86 21.29
C LEU A 45 -5.81 9.70 20.36
N LYS A 46 -6.00 11.02 20.41
CA LYS A 46 -5.17 11.96 19.63
C LYS A 46 -3.69 11.71 19.94
N ASN A 47 -2.86 11.68 18.90
CA ASN A 47 -1.41 11.46 18.97
C ASN A 47 -0.94 10.08 19.46
N SER A 48 -1.85 9.14 19.73
CA SER A 48 -1.45 7.78 20.13
C SER A 48 -0.66 7.08 19.02
N LYS A 49 0.15 6.09 19.42
CA LYS A 49 0.94 5.28 18.48
C LYS A 49 0.02 4.52 17.53
N GLN A 50 -1.05 3.92 18.05
CA GLN A 50 -2.04 3.17 17.27
C GLN A 50 -2.68 4.05 16.19
N ARG A 51 -3.04 5.29 16.53
CA ARG A 51 -3.63 6.24 15.58
C ARG A 51 -2.67 6.57 14.44
N LYS A 52 -1.39 6.76 14.75
CA LYS A 52 -0.35 7.05 13.74
C LYS A 52 -0.11 5.85 12.83
N GLU A 53 -0.11 4.64 13.39
CA GLU A 53 0.09 3.40 12.66
C GLU A 53 -1.09 3.13 11.71
N ALA A 54 -2.32 3.20 12.21
CA ALA A 54 -3.53 3.01 11.39
C ALA A 54 -3.61 4.05 10.26
N LEU A 55 -3.29 5.32 10.55
CA LEU A 55 -3.22 6.36 9.52
C LEU A 55 -2.13 6.10 8.48
N ALA A 56 -0.98 5.54 8.89
CA ALA A 56 0.10 5.18 7.98
C ALA A 56 -0.30 4.01 7.07
N VAL A 57 -0.99 3.00 7.60
CA VAL A 57 -1.52 1.87 6.82
C VAL A 57 -2.49 2.37 5.75
N LEU A 58 -3.51 3.15 6.14
CA LEU A 58 -4.50 3.71 5.21
C LEU A 58 -3.83 4.51 4.08
N ARG A 59 -2.85 5.34 4.43
CA ARG A 59 -2.08 6.13 3.46
C ARG A 59 -1.25 5.25 2.53
N ASN A 60 -0.54 4.27 3.08
CA ASN A 60 0.37 3.44 2.30
C ASN A 60 -0.39 2.55 1.32
N GLU A 61 -1.56 2.04 1.71
CA GLU A 61 -2.45 1.25 0.85
C GLU A 61 -2.81 2.04 -0.41
N THR A 62 -3.39 3.23 -0.21
CA THR A 62 -3.78 4.11 -1.32
C THR A 62 -2.58 4.46 -2.20
N ASN A 63 -1.47 4.87 -1.60
CA ASN A 63 -0.28 5.28 -2.36
C ASN A 63 0.33 4.13 -3.14
N PHE A 64 0.22 2.90 -2.63
CA PHE A 64 0.73 1.72 -3.31
C PHE A 64 -0.08 1.42 -4.57
N ASP A 65 -1.42 1.45 -4.49
CA ASP A 65 -2.28 1.24 -5.66
C ASP A 65 -2.03 2.29 -6.75
N LEU A 66 -1.95 3.56 -6.35
CA LEU A 66 -1.64 4.65 -7.29
C LEU A 66 -0.23 4.49 -7.89
N TYR A 67 0.73 3.97 -7.11
CA TYR A 67 2.10 3.73 -7.58
C TYR A 67 2.14 2.61 -8.60
N LEU A 68 1.38 1.53 -8.38
CA LEU A 68 1.20 0.43 -9.33
C LEU A 68 0.60 0.92 -10.65
N ARG A 69 -0.37 1.84 -10.60
CA ARG A 69 -0.95 2.49 -11.80
C ARG A 69 -0.03 3.54 -12.45
N GLY A 70 1.12 3.85 -11.85
CA GLY A 70 2.05 4.85 -12.35
C GLY A 70 1.59 6.31 -12.19
N GLU A 71 0.51 6.53 -11.43
CA GLU A 71 -0.08 7.87 -11.22
C GLU A 71 0.71 8.70 -10.20
N VAL A 72 1.45 8.03 -9.32
CA VAL A 72 2.18 8.67 -8.23
C VAL A 72 3.59 8.08 -8.07
N CYS A 73 4.58 8.95 -7.86
CA CYS A 73 5.96 8.55 -7.55
C CYS A 73 6.45 9.25 -6.27
N PRO A 74 6.99 8.53 -5.25
CA PRO A 74 7.45 9.15 -4.02
C PRO A 74 8.34 10.37 -4.27
N ASN A 75 7.93 11.57 -3.84
CA ASN A 75 8.78 12.76 -3.96
C ASN A 75 9.85 12.69 -2.89
N ARG A 76 10.97 12.07 -3.23
CA ARG A 76 12.23 12.42 -2.61
C ARG A 76 12.99 13.21 -3.65
N ARG A 77 13.18 14.51 -3.38
CA ARG A 77 14.02 15.40 -4.18
C ARG A 77 15.24 14.61 -4.69
N LYS A 78 15.52 14.70 -5.99
CA LYS A 78 16.76 14.15 -6.53
C LYS A 78 17.90 14.74 -5.69
N PRO A 79 18.88 13.93 -5.27
CA PRO A 79 20.02 14.47 -4.55
C PRO A 79 20.61 15.61 -5.39
N PHE A 80 20.85 16.77 -4.77
CA PHE A 80 21.36 17.96 -5.47
C PHE A 80 22.63 17.65 -6.27
N ASN A 81 23.41 16.70 -5.77
CA ASN A 81 24.70 16.29 -6.33
C ASN A 81 24.58 15.29 -7.50
N ASN A 82 23.39 14.76 -7.81
CA ASN A 82 23.23 13.81 -8.92
C ASN A 82 21.81 13.83 -9.52
N PRO A 83 21.46 14.88 -10.28
CA PRO A 83 20.12 15.06 -10.87
C PRO A 83 19.77 14.03 -11.94
N ASP A 84 20.73 13.30 -12.50
CA ASP A 84 20.51 12.34 -13.59
C ASP A 84 20.39 10.88 -13.13
N THR A 85 20.41 10.62 -11.81
CA THR A 85 20.20 9.25 -11.35
C THR A 85 18.75 8.82 -11.46
N ASP A 86 18.50 7.74 -12.19
CA ASP A 86 17.22 7.03 -12.19
C ASP A 86 16.95 6.46 -10.79
N ILE A 87 15.98 7.07 -10.11
CA ILE A 87 15.64 6.69 -8.75
C ILE A 87 14.60 5.59 -8.80
N VAL A 88 15.03 4.35 -8.55
CA VAL A 88 14.13 3.20 -8.42
C VAL A 88 13.57 3.10 -7.01
N TYR A 89 12.26 2.90 -6.93
CA TYR A 89 11.51 2.75 -5.70
C TYR A 89 11.00 1.33 -5.53
N TYR A 90 10.86 0.91 -4.28
CA TYR A 90 10.53 -0.45 -3.87
C TYR A 90 9.49 -0.38 -2.74
N PRO A 91 8.30 -0.96 -2.91
CA PRO A 91 7.32 -1.09 -1.84
C PRO A 91 7.79 -2.05 -0.75
N CYS A 92 7.45 -1.73 0.50
CA CYS A 92 7.60 -2.66 1.60
C CYS A 92 6.48 -3.70 1.56
N VAL A 93 6.84 -4.97 1.60
CA VAL A 93 5.88 -6.09 1.56
C VAL A 93 4.94 -6.15 2.77
N TYR A 94 5.30 -5.48 3.88
CA TYR A 94 4.54 -5.52 5.14
C TYR A 94 3.59 -4.33 5.28
N CYS A 95 4.07 -3.11 5.02
CA CYS A 95 3.27 -1.90 5.23
C CYS A 95 2.90 -1.17 3.94
N LYS A 96 3.28 -1.70 2.76
CA LYS A 96 3.08 -1.11 1.42
C LYS A 96 3.69 0.29 1.20
N GLY A 97 4.39 0.83 2.19
CA GLY A 97 5.13 2.08 2.05
C GLY A 97 6.22 1.96 0.99
N ILE A 98 6.43 3.03 0.21
CA ILE A 98 7.32 3.01 -0.96
C ILE A 98 8.66 3.70 -0.61
N PHE A 99 9.77 3.00 -0.82
CA PHE A 99 11.09 3.44 -0.37
C PHE A 99 12.17 3.27 -1.45
N ARG A 100 13.23 4.08 -1.40
CA ARG A 100 14.46 3.77 -2.16
C ARG A 100 15.15 2.55 -1.54
N LYS A 101 15.94 1.81 -2.32
CA LYS A 101 16.66 0.58 -1.90
C LYS A 101 17.27 0.65 -0.49
N ASN A 102 18.10 1.66 -0.22
CA ASN A 102 18.80 1.80 1.07
C ASN A 102 17.83 2.09 2.23
N TYR A 103 16.76 2.84 1.96
CA TYR A 103 15.73 3.15 2.95
C TYR A 103 14.82 1.95 3.22
N LEU A 104 14.50 1.14 2.20
CA LEU A 104 13.69 -0.08 2.37
C LEU A 104 14.36 -1.03 3.37
N ARG A 105 15.66 -1.27 3.21
CA ARG A 105 16.43 -2.13 4.12
C ARG A 105 16.35 -1.66 5.57
N ARG A 106 16.54 -0.36 5.81
CA ARG A 106 16.45 0.23 7.16
C ARG A 106 15.02 0.18 7.69
N HIS A 107 14.04 0.46 6.83
CA HIS A 107 12.63 0.46 7.18
C HIS A 107 12.17 -0.93 7.63
N ILE A 108 12.51 -2.00 6.91
CA ILE A 108 12.06 -3.36 7.24
C ILE A 108 12.41 -3.75 8.68
N LYS A 109 13.60 -3.39 9.17
CA LYS A 109 14.02 -3.67 10.57
C LYS A 109 13.09 -3.03 11.60
N ASN A 110 12.54 -1.86 11.28
CA ASN A 110 11.72 -1.05 12.19
C ASN A 110 10.26 -0.96 11.74
N CYS A 111 9.85 -1.78 10.77
CA CYS A 111 8.49 -1.71 10.21
C CYS A 111 7.50 -2.12 11.31
N SER A 112 6.49 -1.29 11.59
CA SER A 112 5.49 -1.58 12.63
C SER A 112 4.45 -2.61 12.20
N ALA A 113 4.29 -2.85 10.89
CA ALA A 113 3.30 -3.76 10.33
C ALA A 113 3.68 -5.25 10.45
N GLU A 114 4.96 -5.54 10.68
CA GLU A 114 5.46 -6.90 10.93
C GLU A 114 5.98 -6.96 12.37
N LYS A 115 5.80 -8.07 13.09
CA LYS A 115 6.22 -8.18 14.49
C LYS A 115 7.22 -9.29 14.74
N ASP A 116 7.16 -10.38 13.98
CA ASP A 116 7.77 -11.63 14.43
C ASP A 116 8.99 -12.05 13.60
N ASN A 117 9.07 -11.71 12.29
CA ASN A 117 10.19 -12.15 11.44
C ASN A 117 10.64 -11.13 10.37
N LYS A 118 11.23 -10.02 10.81
CA LYS A 118 11.75 -8.96 9.92
C LYS A 118 13.10 -9.33 9.29
N SER A 119 13.08 -10.06 8.18
CA SER A 119 14.30 -10.34 7.41
C SER A 119 14.56 -9.29 6.33
N THR A 120 15.72 -8.62 6.39
CA THR A 120 16.19 -7.70 5.33
C THR A 120 16.83 -8.42 4.14
N GLN A 121 17.05 -9.73 4.25
CA GLN A 121 17.62 -10.53 3.16
C GLN A 121 16.67 -10.50 1.97
N ASN A 122 17.23 -10.29 0.77
CA ASN A 122 16.51 -10.26 -0.50
C ASN A 122 15.31 -9.29 -0.51
N CYS A 123 15.31 -8.25 0.34
CA CYS A 123 14.19 -7.31 0.46
C CYS A 123 13.79 -6.64 -0.86
N VAL A 124 14.76 -6.40 -1.74
CA VAL A 124 14.53 -5.85 -3.09
C VAL A 124 13.80 -6.87 -3.97
N ALA A 125 14.30 -8.11 -4.04
CA ALA A 125 13.66 -9.17 -4.80
C ALA A 125 12.25 -9.44 -4.29
N LYS A 126 12.06 -9.54 -2.95
CA LYS A 126 10.75 -9.69 -2.32
C LYS A 126 9.79 -8.55 -2.71
N SER A 127 10.28 -7.32 -2.72
CA SER A 127 9.51 -6.14 -3.13
C SER A 127 9.10 -6.19 -4.60
N GLN A 128 9.99 -6.62 -5.49
CA GLN A 128 9.71 -6.78 -6.91
C GLN A 128 8.69 -7.89 -7.16
N THR A 129 8.87 -9.06 -6.54
CA THR A 129 7.89 -10.16 -6.61
C THR A 129 6.53 -9.71 -6.07
N PHE A 130 6.50 -9.03 -4.92
CA PHE A 130 5.27 -8.49 -4.33
C PHE A 130 4.55 -7.53 -5.29
N THR A 131 5.29 -6.61 -5.92
CA THR A 131 4.78 -5.68 -6.92
C THR A 131 4.20 -6.42 -8.13
N ALA A 132 4.96 -7.38 -8.69
CA ALA A 132 4.54 -8.16 -9.84
C ALA A 132 3.27 -8.96 -9.56
N CYS A 133 3.19 -9.63 -8.39
CA CYS A 133 2.00 -10.36 -7.98
C CYS A 133 0.78 -9.46 -7.80
N HIS A 134 0.94 -8.20 -7.39
CA HIS A 134 -0.19 -7.26 -7.30
C HIS A 134 -0.63 -6.72 -8.67
N MET A 135 0.30 -6.55 -9.61
CA MET A 135 -0.01 -6.05 -10.96
C MET A 135 -0.75 -7.09 -11.81
N ASP A 136 -0.30 -8.35 -11.75
CA ASP A 136 -0.83 -9.43 -12.56
C ASP A 136 -0.71 -10.76 -11.80
N PRO A 137 -1.60 -11.00 -10.80
CA PRO A 137 -1.52 -12.18 -9.95
C PRO A 137 -1.67 -13.48 -10.75
N ALA A 138 -2.52 -13.50 -11.78
CA ALA A 138 -2.78 -14.70 -12.57
C ALA A 138 -1.57 -15.13 -13.40
N ASN A 139 -0.92 -14.18 -14.07
CA ASN A 139 0.22 -14.45 -14.94
C ASN A 139 1.49 -14.73 -14.14
N VAL A 140 1.74 -14.00 -13.05
CA VAL A 140 2.92 -14.22 -12.21
C VAL A 140 2.83 -15.59 -11.52
N VAL A 141 1.68 -15.94 -10.95
CA VAL A 141 1.48 -17.26 -10.34
C VAL A 141 1.63 -18.38 -11.38
N SER A 142 1.20 -18.15 -12.64
CA SER A 142 1.39 -19.14 -13.71
C SER A 142 2.85 -19.37 -14.13
N LYS A 143 3.71 -18.35 -13.95
CA LYS A 143 5.14 -18.40 -14.29
C LYS A 143 6.00 -18.92 -13.15
N LEU A 144 5.50 -18.91 -11.92
CA LEU A 144 6.14 -19.56 -10.79
C LEU A 144 5.89 -21.06 -10.89
N SER A 145 6.94 -21.88 -10.77
CA SER A 145 6.87 -23.35 -10.81
C SER A 145 6.23 -23.91 -9.53
N ILE A 146 4.98 -23.53 -9.28
CA ILE A 146 4.21 -23.92 -8.12
C ILE A 146 3.37 -25.14 -8.52
N LYS A 147 3.35 -26.17 -7.66
CA LYS A 147 2.49 -27.36 -7.87
C LYS A 147 1.03 -26.92 -8.08
N GLU A 148 0.33 -27.55 -9.03
CA GLU A 148 -1.05 -27.25 -9.43
C GLU A 148 -2.00 -27.02 -8.23
N THR A 149 -1.84 -27.83 -7.17
CA THR A 149 -2.63 -27.77 -5.93
C THR A 149 -2.42 -26.48 -5.13
N VAL A 150 -1.17 -26.02 -5.04
CA VAL A 150 -0.82 -24.78 -4.35
C VAL A 150 -1.23 -23.58 -5.20
N ARG A 151 -1.12 -23.68 -6.54
CA ARG A 151 -1.60 -22.67 -7.49
C ARG A 151 -3.12 -22.46 -7.37
N LEU A 152 -3.91 -23.53 -7.29
CA LEU A 152 -5.36 -23.45 -7.06
C LEU A 152 -5.70 -22.87 -5.69
N PHE A 153 -4.94 -23.22 -4.64
CA PHE A 153 -5.17 -22.65 -3.31
C PHE A 153 -4.88 -21.14 -3.25
N PHE A 154 -3.80 -20.67 -3.87
CA PHE A 154 -3.49 -19.24 -3.93
C PHE A 154 -4.49 -18.47 -4.79
N LEU A 155 -4.85 -19.00 -5.96
CA LEU A 155 -5.86 -18.36 -6.82
C LEU A 155 -7.22 -18.32 -6.11
N ASN A 156 -7.64 -19.41 -5.46
CA ASN A 156 -8.87 -19.42 -4.66
C ASN A 156 -8.78 -18.50 -3.44
N PHE A 157 -7.67 -18.43 -2.73
CA PHE A 157 -7.52 -17.52 -1.59
C PHE A 157 -7.59 -16.05 -2.01
N PHE A 158 -6.92 -15.68 -3.11
CA PHE A 158 -6.99 -14.32 -3.66
C PHE A 158 -8.34 -14.03 -4.31
N PHE A 159 -8.98 -15.01 -4.94
CA PHE A 159 -10.34 -14.87 -5.49
C PHE A 159 -11.35 -14.73 -4.35
N ILE A 160 -11.18 -15.45 -3.24
CA ILE A 160 -11.99 -15.31 -2.02
C ILE A 160 -11.72 -13.95 -1.35
N GLN A 161 -10.48 -13.47 -1.28
CA GLN A 161 -10.21 -12.13 -0.74
C GLN A 161 -10.76 -11.02 -1.65
N ASN A 162 -10.65 -11.15 -2.98
CA ASN A 162 -11.23 -10.17 -3.91
C ASN A 162 -12.76 -10.24 -3.90
N ILE A 163 -13.37 -11.43 -3.89
CA ILE A 163 -14.82 -11.61 -3.70
C ILE A 163 -15.26 -10.98 -2.38
N VAL A 164 -14.53 -11.18 -1.28
CA VAL A 164 -14.89 -10.57 0.02
C VAL A 164 -14.72 -9.04 0.01
N ILE A 165 -13.89 -8.47 -0.87
CA ILE A 165 -13.70 -7.03 -1.04
C ILE A 165 -14.70 -6.44 -2.07
N THR A 166 -15.11 -7.18 -3.09
CA THR A 166 -16.03 -6.73 -4.15
C THR A 166 -17.49 -7.06 -3.86
N ASP A 167 -17.78 -8.09 -3.07
CA ASP A 167 -19.13 -8.43 -2.64
C ASP A 167 -19.52 -7.63 -1.40
N TYR A 168 -19.82 -6.35 -1.64
CA TYR A 168 -20.67 -5.54 -0.77
C TYR A 168 -22.04 -6.19 -0.48
N LEU A 169 -22.38 -7.30 -1.15
CA LEU A 169 -23.61 -8.08 -0.99
C LEU A 169 -23.51 -9.24 0.02
N PHE A 170 -22.33 -9.79 0.30
CA PHE A 170 -22.22 -10.92 1.25
C PHE A 170 -22.32 -10.48 2.72
N PHE A 171 -22.02 -9.20 3.02
CA PHE A 171 -22.16 -8.63 4.37
C PHE A 171 -23.61 -8.25 4.74
N LYS A 172 -24.55 -8.23 3.78
CA LYS A 172 -25.95 -7.81 4.03
C LYS A 172 -26.87 -8.94 4.52
N TYR A 173 -26.46 -10.21 4.44
CA TYR A 173 -27.35 -11.35 4.75
C TYR A 173 -26.98 -12.18 5.99
N ARG A 174 -26.15 -11.66 6.91
CA ARG A 174 -25.84 -12.36 8.18
C ARG A 174 -26.41 -11.71 9.45
N PHE A 175 -27.39 -10.81 9.30
CA PHE A 175 -28.15 -10.21 10.41
C PHE A 175 -29.68 -10.24 10.21
N LEU A 176 -30.19 -11.23 9.46
CA LEU A 176 -31.59 -11.62 9.47
C LEU A 176 -31.67 -13.13 9.67
N ILE A 177 -31.47 -13.56 10.91
CA ILE A 177 -32.12 -14.66 11.65
C ILE A 177 -31.82 -14.40 13.13
#